data_AF-A0A7S2VGV8-F1
#
_entry.id   AF-A0A7S2VGV8-F1
#
_cell.length_a   1.000
_cell.length_b   1.000
_cell.length_c   1.000
_cell.angle_alpha   90.00
_cell.angle_beta   90.00
_cell.angle_gamma   90.00
#
_symmetry.space_group_name_H-M   'P 1'
#
loop_
_entity.id
_entity.type
_entity.pdbx_description
1 polymer ?
#
loop_
_entity_poly.entity_id
_entity_poly.type
_entity_poly.pdbx_seq_one_letter_code
_entity_poly.pdbx_strand_id
1 'polypeptide(L)'
;MLDGTIHVLGATMVGWDAPLKVFAGIGRLSVKQHRDFSRDASYWCHLHLKTFSEQEQMFTSTVANSEGDVLFMGEDVVFRKVTPEQIKKAME
;
A
#
# COMPACT_ATOMS: atom_id res chain seq x y z
N MET A 1 -8.44 0.16 -2.43
CA MET A 1 -7.69 0.83 -1.33
C MET A 1 -6.22 0.43 -1.30
N LEU A 2 -5.85 -0.86 -1.29
CA LEU A 2 -4.43 -1.29 -1.34
C LEU A 2 -3.71 -0.79 -2.59
N ASP A 3 -4.39 -0.76 -3.73
CA ASP A 3 -3.86 -0.13 -4.95
C ASP A 3 -3.61 1.39 -4.77
N GLY A 4 -4.48 2.11 -4.07
CA GLY A 4 -4.24 3.51 -3.71
C GLY A 4 -2.99 3.71 -2.83
N THR A 5 -2.67 2.76 -1.94
CA THR A 5 -1.47 2.84 -1.10
C THR A 5 -0.17 2.74 -1.90
N ILE A 6 -0.15 1.99 -3.02
CA ILE A 6 1.01 1.97 -3.91
C ILE A 6 1.20 3.30 -4.64
N HIS A 7 0.12 4.01 -4.97
CA HIS A 7 0.20 5.34 -5.59
C HIS A 7 0.70 6.39 -4.60
N VAL A 8 0.28 6.31 -3.33
CA VAL A 8 0.81 7.18 -2.27
C VAL A 8 2.32 6.94 -2.09
N LEU A 9 2.76 5.68 -2.07
CA LEU A 9 4.19 5.36 -2.07
C LEU A 9 4.90 5.93 -3.30
N GLY A 10 4.39 5.69 -4.50
CA GLY A 10 4.98 6.22 -5.74
C GLY A 10 5.08 7.74 -5.74
N ALA A 11 4.07 8.44 -5.20
CA ALA A 11 4.07 9.89 -5.07
C ALA A 11 5.13 10.40 -4.07
N THR A 12 5.49 9.62 -3.05
CA THR A 12 6.63 9.94 -2.17
C THR A 12 8.00 9.70 -2.83
N MET A 13 8.05 9.09 -4.00
CA MET A 13 9.28 8.72 -4.73
C MET A 13 9.58 9.66 -5.91
N VAL A 14 9.03 10.88 -5.92
CA VAL A 14 9.32 11.88 -6.95
C VAL A 14 10.83 12.11 -7.07
N GLY A 15 11.38 11.89 -8.26
CA GLY A 15 12.82 12.00 -8.55
C GLY A 15 13.61 10.69 -8.42
N TRP A 16 12.96 9.57 -8.09
CA TRP A 16 13.55 8.23 -8.14
C TRP A 16 13.09 7.47 -9.39
N ASP A 17 14.03 6.77 -10.04
CA ASP A 17 13.72 5.74 -11.05
C ASP A 17 13.17 4.50 -10.33
N ALA A 18 11.89 4.55 -9.96
CA ALA A 18 11.28 3.53 -9.14
C ALA A 18 11.00 2.26 -9.98
N PRO A 19 11.54 1.09 -9.58
CA PRO A 19 11.27 -0.14 -10.31
C PRO A 19 9.80 -0.55 -10.17
N LEU A 20 9.28 -1.28 -11.15
CA LEU A 20 7.95 -1.88 -11.05
C LEU A 20 7.90 -2.80 -9.83
N LYS A 21 6.98 -2.52 -8.92
CA LYS A 21 6.73 -3.32 -7.72
C LYS A 21 5.29 -3.82 -7.71
N VAL A 22 5.10 -5.03 -7.19
CA VAL A 22 3.79 -5.66 -7.06
C VAL A 22 3.50 -6.00 -5.62
N PHE A 23 2.21 -6.00 -5.29
CA PHE A 23 1.73 -6.46 -4.00
C PHE A 23 2.20 -7.88 -3.73
N ALA A 24 2.83 -8.06 -2.58
CA ALA A 24 3.46 -9.30 -2.17
C ALA A 24 2.62 -10.08 -1.17
N GLY A 25 1.87 -9.36 -0.35
CA GLY A 25 1.23 -9.89 0.84
C GLY A 25 1.03 -8.81 1.89
N ILE A 26 0.29 -9.22 2.91
CA ILE A 26 -0.02 -8.44 4.10
C ILE A 26 0.10 -9.36 5.30
N GLY A 27 0.87 -8.94 6.31
CA GLY A 27 1.07 -9.75 7.51
C GLY A 27 -0.22 -9.84 8.33
N ARG A 28 -0.86 -8.70 8.58
CA ARG A 28 -2.13 -8.66 9.31
C ARG A 28 -3.07 -7.60 8.78
N LEU A 29 -4.36 -7.96 8.75
CA LEU A 29 -5.45 -7.06 8.44
C LEU A 29 -6.35 -6.88 9.65
N SER A 30 -6.60 -5.63 10.03
CA SER A 30 -7.53 -5.26 11.09
C SER A 30 -8.57 -4.29 10.55
N VAL A 31 -9.81 -4.74 10.41
CA VAL A 31 -10.97 -3.89 10.11
C VAL A 31 -11.59 -3.47 11.44
N LYS A 32 -11.68 -2.16 11.67
CA LYS A 32 -12.10 -1.61 12.97
C LYS A 32 -13.53 -1.08 12.97
N GLN A 33 -14.16 -1.02 11.81
CA GLN A 33 -15.51 -0.51 11.65
C GLN A 33 -16.37 -1.48 10.83
N HIS A 34 -17.64 -1.63 11.22
CA HIS A 34 -18.59 -2.56 10.56
C HIS A 34 -19.47 -1.90 9.50
N ARG A 35 -19.54 -0.56 9.46
CA ARG A 35 -20.26 0.17 8.41
C ARG A 35 -19.49 0.10 7.09
N ASP A 36 -20.20 0.11 5.98
CA ASP A 36 -19.59 0.32 4.66
C ASP A 36 -19.06 1.76 4.59
N PHE A 37 -17.74 1.88 4.65
CA PHE A 37 -17.02 3.13 4.50
C PHE A 37 -16.40 3.25 3.11
N SER A 38 -16.82 2.51 2.09
CA SER A 38 -16.39 2.79 0.70
C SER A 38 -17.06 4.04 0.11
N ARG A 39 -18.18 4.42 0.74
CA ARG A 39 -19.07 5.58 0.54
C ARG A 39 -18.52 6.97 0.82
N ASP A 40 -17.60 7.05 1.78
CA ASP A 40 -17.24 8.32 2.37
C ASP A 40 -16.51 9.20 1.34
N ALA A 41 -16.77 10.50 1.43
CA ALA A 41 -16.25 11.48 0.50
C ALA A 41 -14.71 11.58 0.55
N SER A 42 -14.10 11.25 1.69
CA SER A 42 -12.65 11.29 1.87
C SER A 42 -12.20 10.36 2.99
N TYR A 43 -10.92 9.99 2.90
CA TYR A 43 -10.20 9.26 3.94
C TYR A 43 -8.80 9.82 4.07
N TRP A 44 -8.23 9.66 5.25
CA TRP A 44 -6.82 9.90 5.48
C TRP A 44 -6.08 8.57 5.43
N CYS A 45 -5.02 8.51 4.62
CA CYS A 45 -4.13 7.36 4.56
C CYS A 45 -2.77 7.78 5.11
N HIS A 46 -2.33 7.09 6.16
CA HIS A 46 -0.98 7.24 6.70
C HIS A 46 -0.19 5.96 6.42
N LEU A 47 1.00 6.13 5.84
CA LEU A 47 1.93 5.03 5.58
C LEU A 47 3.15 5.19 6.47
N HIS A 48 3.35 4.23 7.36
CA HIS A 48 4.58 4.13 8.14
C HIS A 48 5.52 3.13 7.46
N LEU A 49 6.50 3.66 6.72
CA LEU A 49 7.53 2.88 6.04
C LEU A 49 8.41 2.16 7.07
N LYS A 50 8.46 0.82 7.00
CA LYS A 50 9.35 -0.03 7.80
C LYS A 50 10.62 -0.37 7.03
N THR A 51 10.45 -0.73 5.76
CA THR A 51 11.55 -1.06 4.84
C THR A 51 11.40 -0.25 3.57
N PHE A 52 12.49 0.34 3.10
CA PHE A 52 12.53 1.10 1.86
C PHE A 52 13.82 0.77 1.10
N SER A 53 13.71 -0.15 0.14
CA SER A 53 14.81 -0.56 -0.72
C SER A 53 14.36 -0.68 -2.17
N GLU A 54 15.29 -0.91 -3.09
CA GLU A 54 14.97 -1.20 -4.49
C GLU A 54 14.17 -2.51 -4.62
N GLN A 55 14.54 -3.53 -3.83
CA GLN A 55 13.96 -4.87 -3.91
C GLN A 55 12.60 -4.97 -3.22
N GLU A 56 12.43 -4.27 -2.10
CA GLU A 56 11.27 -4.40 -1.24
C GLU A 56 10.87 -3.06 -0.61
N GLN A 57 9.56 -2.85 -0.50
CA GLN A 57 8.94 -1.87 0.38
C GLN A 57 8.01 -2.58 1.34
N MET A 58 8.17 -2.29 2.63
CA MET A 58 7.29 -2.78 3.68
C MET A 58 6.79 -1.61 4.50
N PHE A 59 5.51 -1.58 4.81
CA PHE A 59 4.91 -0.50 5.58
C PHE A 59 3.69 -0.96 6.35
N THR A 60 3.30 -0.16 7.34
CA THR A 60 1.97 -0.20 7.93
C THR A 60 1.12 0.89 7.30
N SER A 61 -0.05 0.51 6.79
CA SER A 61 -1.05 1.45 6.27
C SER A 61 -2.19 1.58 7.27
N THR A 62 -2.48 2.82 7.67
CA THR A 62 -3.63 3.16 8.50
C THR A 62 -4.56 4.04 7.70
N VAL A 63 -5.83 3.65 7.60
CA VAL A 63 -6.88 4.47 7.00
C VAL A 63 -7.84 4.93 8.07
N ALA A 64 -8.08 6.24 8.12
CA ALA A 64 -8.92 6.90 9.10
C ALA A 64 -9.92 7.85 8.44
N ASN A 65 -11.03 8.14 9.13
CA ASN A 65 -11.96 9.20 8.75
C ASN A 65 -11.39 10.59 9.12
N SER A 66 -12.14 11.65 8.83
CA SER A 66 -11.77 13.03 9.18
C SER A 66 -11.68 13.32 10.68
N GLU A 67 -12.29 12.48 11.51
CA GLU A 67 -12.31 12.61 12.97
C GLU A 67 -11.12 11.89 13.63
N GLY A 68 -10.36 11.12 12.84
CA GLY A 68 -9.21 10.33 13.30
C GLY A 68 -9.56 8.90 13.72
N ASP A 69 -10.82 8.47 13.57
CA ASP A 69 -11.20 7.09 13.83
C ASP A 69 -10.56 6.18 12.79
N VAL A 70 -9.83 5.16 13.27
CA VAL A 70 -9.25 4.14 12.41
C VAL A 70 -10.37 3.27 11.85
N LEU A 71 -10.49 3.24 10.53
CA LEU A 71 -11.42 2.39 9.80
C LEU A 71 -10.79 1.03 9.51
N PHE A 72 -9.52 1.06 9.14
CA PHE A 72 -8.78 -0.07 8.61
C PHE A 72 -7.28 0.10 8.89
N MET A 73 -6.61 -1.00 9.22
CA MET A 73 -5.16 -1.06 9.32
C MET A 73 -4.61 -2.31 8.64
N GLY A 74 -3.62 -2.12 7.78
CA GLY A 74 -2.82 -3.18 7.21
C GLY A 74 -1.40 -3.13 7.75
N GLU A 75 -1.01 -4.16 8.50
CA GLU A 75 0.31 -4.30 9.08
C GLU A 75 1.17 -5.19 8.18
N ASP A 76 2.43 -4.81 8.00
CA ASP A 76 3.41 -5.50 7.15
C ASP A 76 2.86 -5.72 5.74
N VAL A 77 2.36 -4.63 5.14
CA VAL A 77 2.03 -4.59 3.72
C VAL A 77 3.34 -4.58 2.95
N VAL A 78 3.54 -5.57 2.09
CA VAL A 78 4.80 -5.75 1.36
C VAL A 78 4.56 -5.57 -0.13
N PHE A 79 5.50 -4.88 -0.77
CA PHE A 79 5.63 -4.76 -2.21
C PHE A 79 7.03 -5.17 -2.62
N ARG A 80 7.15 -6.06 -3.61
CA ARG A 80 8.43 -6.58 -4.11
C ARG A 80 8.65 -6.14 -5.54
N LYS A 81 9.91 -5.91 -5.89
CA LYS A 81 10.35 -5.69 -7.28
C LYS A 81 9.92 -6.86 -8.15
N VAL A 82 9.37 -6.55 -9.32
CA VAL A 82 9.07 -7.55 -10.34
C VAL A 82 10.35 -7.88 -11.11
N THR A 83 10.63 -9.17 -11.28
CA THR A 83 11.76 -9.62 -12.11
C THR A 83 11.41 -9.53 -13.61
N PRO A 84 12.39 -9.34 -14.50
CA PRO A 84 12.14 -9.34 -15.95
C PRO A 84 11.41 -10.60 -16.44
N GLU A 85 11.73 -11.78 -15.90
CA GLU A 85 11.06 -13.03 -16.25
C GLU A 85 9.56 -13.02 -15.91
N GLN A 86 9.18 -12.44 -14.77
CA GLN A 86 7.78 -12.31 -14.37
C GLN A 86 7.02 -11.34 -15.26
N ILE A 87 7.65 -10.25 -15.72
CA ILE A 87 7.06 -9.31 -16.68
C ILE A 87 6.77 -10.04 -17.98
N LYS A 88 7.76 -10.76 -18.52
CA LYS A 88 7.62 -11.50 -19.77
C LYS A 88 6.48 -12.52 -19.71
N LYS A 89 6.39 -13.29 -18.62
CA LYS A 89 5.32 -14.28 -18.42
C LYS A 89 3.92 -13.66 -18.34
N ALA A 90 3.79 -12.41 -17.91
CA ALA A 90 2.50 -11.72 -17.84
C ALA A 90 2.07 -11.09 -19.18
N MET A 91 3.00 -10.99 -20.16
CA MET A 91 2.74 -10.47 -21.50
C MET A 91 2.43 -11.57 -22.53
N GLU A 92 2.62 -12.83 -22.17
CA GLU A 92 2.27 -14.03 -22.93
C GLU A 92 0.86 -14.51 -22.54
#